data_AF-A0A5N6TRW7-F1
#
_entry.id   AF-A0A5N6TRW7-F1
#
_cell.length_a   1.000
_cell.length_b   1.000
_cell.length_c   1.000
_cell.angle_alpha   90.00
_cell.angle_beta   90.00
_cell.angle_gamma   90.00
#
_symmetry.space_group_name_H-M   'P 1'
#
loop_
_entity.id
_entity.type
_entity.pdbx_description
1 polymer ?
#
loop_
_entity_poly.entity_id
_entity_poly.type
_entity_poly.pdbx_seq_one_letter_code
_entity_poly.pdbx_strand_id
1 'polypeptide(L)'
;MADNSSEFECLIGYSFRNRDLMEEALQEASVVTPGNERLALIGDKVLALMLLQDWYRTGNSTADGTYLLQDFACNKILASRARSIGLTRFIHPRQDIKREIPEHVLATSIEAILGAVWLDATQNISEVQSVMDKLQIYPP
;
A
#
# COMPACT_ATOMS: atom_id res chain seq x y z
N MET A 1 12.55 9.96 18.73
CA MET A 1 12.35 10.10 17.27
C MET A 1 12.78 8.85 16.49
N ALA A 2 13.53 7.90 17.07
CA ALA A 2 13.89 6.62 16.42
C ALA A 2 12.78 5.54 16.47
N ASP A 3 11.56 5.89 16.86
CA ASP A 3 10.51 4.92 17.24
C ASP A 3 9.52 4.63 16.10
N ASN A 4 9.10 5.65 15.35
CA ASN A 4 7.97 5.54 14.42
C ASN A 4 8.31 4.76 13.13
N SER A 5 9.53 4.90 12.60
CA SER A 5 9.95 4.19 11.38
C SER A 5 10.10 2.69 11.61
N SER A 6 10.75 2.29 12.71
CA SER A 6 10.92 0.86 13.02
C SER A 6 9.60 0.19 13.42
N GLU A 7 8.70 0.92 14.09
CA GLU A 7 7.33 0.45 14.31
C GLU A 7 6.57 0.26 13.00
N PHE A 8 6.72 1.18 12.04
CA PHE A 8 6.11 1.06 10.72
C PHE A 8 6.65 -0.15 9.94
N GLU A 9 7.97 -0.29 9.85
CA GLU A 9 8.63 -1.42 9.21
C GLU A 9 8.21 -2.75 9.85
N CYS A 10 8.09 -2.79 11.19
CA CYS A 10 7.58 -3.95 11.91
C CYS A 10 6.09 -4.23 11.60
N LEU A 11 5.27 -3.19 11.46
CA LEU A 11 3.85 -3.31 11.13
C LEU A 11 3.66 -4.00 9.77
N ILE A 12 4.40 -3.55 8.75
CA ILE A 12 4.28 -4.08 7.39
C ILE A 12 5.16 -5.31 7.15
N GLY A 13 6.06 -5.63 8.08
CA GLY A 13 6.98 -6.76 8.00
C GLY A 13 8.07 -6.62 6.94
N TYR A 14 8.50 -5.38 6.65
CA TYR A 14 9.53 -5.07 5.64
C TYR A 14 10.47 -3.98 6.14
N SER A 15 11.78 -4.18 5.98
CA SER A 15 12.80 -3.20 6.33
C SER A 15 13.35 -2.53 5.07
N PHE A 16 13.19 -1.22 4.98
CA PHE A 16 13.60 -0.45 3.82
C PHE A 16 15.12 -0.27 3.76
N ARG A 17 15.70 -0.51 2.59
CA ARG A 17 17.09 -0.16 2.29
C ARG A 17 17.21 1.33 1.99
N ASN A 18 16.24 1.88 1.27
CA ASN A 18 16.10 3.29 0.97
C ASN A 18 14.96 3.90 1.82
N ARG A 19 15.34 4.62 2.87
CA ARG A 19 14.38 5.31 3.75
C ARG A 19 13.60 6.42 3.05
N ASP A 20 14.13 7.01 1.99
CA ASP A 20 13.42 8.07 1.27
C ASP A 20 12.15 7.52 0.60
N LEU A 21 12.16 6.26 0.13
CA LEU A 21 10.97 5.60 -0.40
C LEU A 21 9.91 5.36 0.68
N MET A 22 10.33 4.99 1.89
CA MET A 22 9.44 4.83 3.03
C MET A 22 8.77 6.16 3.42
N GLU A 23 9.58 7.21 3.58
CA GLU A 23 9.07 8.54 3.93
C GLU A 23 8.16 9.12 2.84
N GLU A 24 8.51 8.94 1.56
CA GLU A 24 7.66 9.34 0.43
C GLU A 24 6.33 8.59 0.45
N ALA A 25 6.32 7.28 0.72
CA ALA A 25 5.08 6.48 0.78
C ALA A 25 4.11 6.94 1.88
N LEU A 26 4.65 7.43 3.00
CA LEU A 26 3.88 7.91 4.14
C LEU A 26 3.42 9.37 4.00
N GLN A 27 3.91 10.10 3.00
CA GLN A 27 3.61 11.52 2.81
C GLN A 27 2.33 11.74 1.99
N GLU A 28 1.30 12.32 2.61
CA GLU A 28 0.10 12.73 1.88
C GLU A 28 0.43 13.84 0.85
N ALA A 29 -0.14 13.72 -0.35
CA ALA A 29 -0.06 14.72 -1.40
C ALA A 29 -0.62 16.09 -0.96
N SER A 30 -0.03 17.15 -1.52
CA SER A 30 -0.44 18.53 -1.28
C SER A 30 -0.40 19.34 -2.57
N VAL A 31 -0.77 20.63 -2.49
CA VAL A 31 -0.65 21.55 -3.63
C VAL A 31 0.81 21.77 -4.05
N VAL A 32 1.76 21.55 -3.15
CA VAL A 32 3.19 21.85 -3.37
C VAL A 32 4.01 20.62 -3.73
N THR A 33 3.63 19.45 -3.21
CA THR A 33 4.32 18.18 -3.45
C THR A 33 3.32 17.10 -3.86
N PRO A 34 3.63 16.26 -4.86
CA PRO A 34 2.80 15.11 -5.20
C PRO A 34 2.71 14.08 -4.05
N GLY A 35 3.59 14.18 -3.05
CA GLY A 35 3.64 13.21 -1.95
C GLY A 35 3.76 11.79 -2.48
N ASN A 36 2.94 10.91 -1.94
CA ASN A 36 2.96 9.48 -2.24
C ASN A 36 2.26 9.08 -3.57
N GLU A 37 1.68 10.01 -4.33
CA GLU A 37 0.88 9.68 -5.52
C GLU A 37 1.67 8.97 -6.63
N ARG A 38 2.97 9.30 -6.77
CA ARG A 38 3.83 8.66 -7.79
C ARG A 38 4.10 7.19 -7.44
N LEU A 39 4.35 6.92 -6.16
CA LEU A 39 4.51 5.56 -5.66
C LEU A 39 3.19 4.79 -5.74
N ALA A 40 2.08 5.44 -5.39
CA ALA A 40 0.75 4.85 -5.46
C ALA A 40 0.38 4.41 -6.89
N LEU A 41 0.73 5.22 -7.89
CA LEU A 41 0.47 4.86 -9.28
C LEU A 41 1.17 3.55 -9.70
N ILE A 42 2.41 3.34 -9.26
CA ILE A 42 3.12 2.07 -9.49
C ILE A 42 2.51 0.96 -8.63
N GLY A 43 2.25 1.27 -7.36
CA GLY A 43 1.71 0.36 -6.37
C GLY A 43 0.35 -0.24 -6.71
N ASP A 44 -0.56 0.55 -7.29
CA ASP A 44 -1.84 0.08 -7.83
C ASP A 44 -1.64 -1.02 -8.88
N LYS A 45 -0.69 -0.83 -9.81
CA LYS A 45 -0.38 -1.82 -10.85
C LYS A 45 0.32 -3.05 -10.28
N VAL A 46 1.18 -2.86 -9.29
CA VAL A 46 1.83 -3.96 -8.57
C VAL A 46 0.79 -4.80 -7.83
N LEU A 47 -0.11 -4.18 -7.06
CA LEU A 47 -1.20 -4.84 -6.36
C LEU A 47 -2.07 -5.65 -7.32
N ALA A 48 -2.53 -5.02 -8.40
CA ALA A 48 -3.34 -5.68 -9.42
C ALA A 48 -2.61 -6.88 -10.04
N LEU A 49 -1.31 -6.73 -10.33
CA LEU A 49 -0.48 -7.81 -10.88
C LEU A 49 -0.37 -9.00 -9.91
N MET A 50 -0.13 -8.75 -8.61
CA MET A 50 -0.03 -9.83 -7.62
C MET A 50 -1.34 -10.62 -7.53
N LEU A 51 -2.48 -9.92 -7.44
CA LEU A 51 -3.80 -10.54 -7.39
C LEU A 51 -4.11 -11.34 -8.67
N LEU A 52 -3.84 -10.76 -9.84
CA LEU A 52 -4.10 -11.40 -11.12
C LEU A 52 -3.15 -12.56 -11.43
N GLN A 53 -1.93 -12.54 -10.90
CA GLN A 53 -0.98 -13.64 -11.07
C GLN A 53 -1.49 -14.91 -10.37
N ASP A 54 -2.02 -14.78 -9.16
CA ASP A 54 -2.60 -15.90 -8.44
C ASP A 54 -3.93 -16.34 -9.05
N TRP A 55 -4.79 -15.39 -9.44
CA TRP A 55 -6.01 -15.71 -10.19
C TRP A 55 -5.70 -16.47 -11.50
N TYR A 56 -4.69 -16.07 -12.27
CA TYR A 56 -4.38 -16.70 -13.56
C TYR A 56 -4.10 -18.21 -13.44
N ARG A 57 -3.49 -18.63 -12.31
CA ARG A 57 -3.19 -20.04 -12.02
C ARG A 57 -4.43 -20.89 -11.75
N THR A 58 -5.57 -20.27 -11.45
CA THR A 58 -6.83 -20.98 -11.15
C THR A 58 -7.57 -21.48 -12.39
N GLY A 59 -7.30 -20.88 -13.57
CA GLY A 59 -8.07 -21.16 -14.79
C GLY A 59 -9.50 -20.60 -14.81
N ASN A 60 -9.84 -19.74 -13.84
CA ASN A 60 -11.15 -19.11 -13.74
C ASN A 60 -11.42 -18.08 -14.87
N SER A 61 -12.67 -17.63 -14.97
CA SER A 61 -13.08 -16.69 -16.01
C SER A 61 -12.49 -15.30 -15.79
N THR A 62 -12.40 -14.50 -16.87
CA THR A 62 -11.95 -13.10 -16.79
C THR A 62 -12.87 -12.22 -15.93
N ALA A 63 -14.14 -12.60 -15.80
CA ALA A 63 -15.08 -11.96 -14.87
C ALA A 63 -14.64 -12.16 -13.42
N ASP A 64 -14.22 -13.38 -13.05
CA ASP A 64 -13.73 -13.68 -11.70
C ASP A 64 -12.47 -12.87 -11.35
N GLY A 65 -11.56 -12.70 -12.32
CA GLY A 65 -10.38 -11.85 -12.14
C GLY A 65 -10.72 -10.38 -11.95
N THR A 66 -11.76 -9.90 -12.65
CA THR A 66 -12.27 -8.53 -12.49
C THR A 66 -12.91 -8.34 -11.12
N TYR A 67 -13.71 -9.31 -10.66
CA TYR A 67 -14.31 -9.28 -9.33
C TYR A 67 -13.27 -9.33 -8.22
N LEU A 68 -12.22 -10.13 -8.39
CA LEU A 68 -11.09 -10.16 -7.46
C LEU A 68 -10.47 -8.76 -7.28
N LEU A 69 -10.24 -8.02 -8.36
CA LEU A 69 -9.72 -6.65 -8.25
C LEU A 69 -10.71 -5.71 -7.54
N GLN A 70 -12.01 -5.84 -7.81
CA GLN A 70 -13.03 -5.03 -7.15
C GLN A 70 -13.10 -5.29 -5.64
N ASP A 71 -12.92 -6.55 -5.24
CA ASP A 71 -13.05 -6.99 -3.84
C ASP A 71 -11.79 -6.73 -3.01
N PHE A 72 -10.61 -6.58 -3.64
CA PHE A 72 -9.33 -6.48 -2.92
C PHE A 72 -8.51 -5.22 -3.24
N ALA A 73 -8.71 -4.59 -4.40
CA ALA A 73 -7.93 -3.44 -4.85
C ALA A 73 -8.75 -2.14 -4.97
N CYS A 74 -10.01 -2.10 -4.50
CA CYS A 74 -10.76 -0.84 -4.49
C CYS A 74 -10.48 0.02 -3.25
N ASN A 75 -10.59 1.35 -3.41
CA ASN A 75 -10.28 2.32 -2.35
C ASN A 75 -10.96 2.02 -1.01
N LYS A 76 -12.23 1.62 -1.05
CA LYS A 76 -13.01 1.29 0.16
C LYS A 76 -12.35 0.16 0.95
N ILE A 77 -11.89 -0.88 0.25
CA ILE A 77 -11.26 -2.05 0.87
C ILE A 77 -9.87 -1.69 1.39
N LEU A 78 -9.04 -1.02 0.57
CA LEU A 78 -7.70 -0.61 0.97
C LEU A 78 -7.73 0.34 2.18
N ALA A 79 -8.64 1.29 2.19
CA ALA A 79 -8.81 2.20 3.32
C ALA A 79 -9.32 1.49 4.58
N SER A 80 -10.19 0.49 4.44
CA SER A 80 -10.62 -0.36 5.55
C SER A 80 -9.43 -1.12 6.16
N ARG A 81 -8.57 -1.70 5.30
CA ARG A 81 -7.34 -2.39 5.72
C ARG A 81 -6.35 -1.46 6.42
N ALA A 82 -6.11 -0.28 5.85
CA ALA A 82 -5.26 0.75 6.47
C ALA A 82 -5.74 1.11 7.89
N ARG A 83 -7.06 1.24 8.09
CA ARG A 83 -7.63 1.48 9.43
C ARG A 83 -7.45 0.27 10.35
N SER A 84 -7.72 -0.95 9.88
CA SER A 84 -7.71 -2.15 10.72
C SER A 84 -6.32 -2.49 11.26
N ILE A 85 -5.27 -2.22 10.48
CA ILE A 85 -3.88 -2.44 10.93
C ILE A 85 -3.30 -1.25 11.69
N GLY A 86 -4.04 -0.14 11.80
CA GLY A 86 -3.57 1.07 12.47
C GLY A 86 -2.52 1.85 11.67
N LEU A 87 -2.54 1.77 10.33
CA LEU A 87 -1.63 2.52 9.45
C LEU A 87 -1.80 4.05 9.58
N THR A 88 -3.00 4.49 9.97
CA THR A 88 -3.39 5.90 10.07
C THR A 88 -2.43 6.76 10.90
N ARG A 89 -1.75 6.19 11.91
CA ARG A 89 -0.81 6.91 12.77
C ARG A 89 0.54 7.21 12.12
N PHE A 90 0.87 6.53 11.03
CA PHE A 90 2.14 6.69 10.32
C PHE A 90 2.03 7.64 9.12
N ILE A 91 0.82 7.92 8.64
CA ILE A 91 0.61 8.83 7.51
C ILE A 91 0.90 10.26 7.97
N HIS A 92 1.79 10.94 7.25
CA HIS A 92 2.10 12.34 7.43
C HIS A 92 1.10 13.19 6.63
N PRO A 93 0.11 13.83 7.28
CA PRO A 93 -0.91 14.59 6.58
C PRO A 93 -0.29 15.84 5.94
N ARG A 94 -0.92 16.31 4.86
CA ARG A 94 -0.49 17.52 4.12
C ARG A 94 -0.54 18.83 4.92
N GLN A 95 -1.14 18.80 6.11
CA GLN A 95 -1.29 19.93 7.04
C GLN A 95 -1.17 19.40 8.47
N ASP A 96 -0.55 20.18 9.36
CA ASP A 96 -0.39 19.87 10.79
C ASP A 96 -1.70 19.99 11.60
N ILE A 97 -2.83 19.64 10.99
CA ILE A 97 -4.15 19.69 11.61
C ILE A 97 -4.58 18.27 11.92
N LYS A 98 -4.92 18.02 13.19
CA LYS A 98 -5.58 16.77 13.59
C LYS A 98 -6.96 16.71 12.92
N ARG A 99 -7.07 15.87 11.90
CA ARG A 99 -8.31 15.58 11.18
C ARG A 99 -8.42 14.08 10.93
N GLU A 100 -9.63 13.64 10.63
CA GLU A 100 -9.81 12.30 10.10
C GLU A 100 -9.14 12.18 8.72
N ILE A 101 -8.36 11.12 8.52
CA ILE A 101 -7.71 10.83 7.24
C ILE A 101 -8.80 10.30 6.27
N PRO A 102 -9.02 10.96 5.12
CA PRO A 102 -10.02 10.54 4.16
C PRO A 102 -9.74 9.16 3.59
N GLU A 103 -10.80 8.48 3.13
CA GLU A 103 -10.71 7.15 2.54
C GLU A 103 -9.70 7.06 1.40
N HIS A 104 -9.73 8.02 0.46
CA HIS A 104 -8.80 8.02 -0.67
C HIS A 104 -7.33 8.12 -0.22
N VAL A 105 -7.01 8.94 0.79
CA VAL A 105 -5.63 9.06 1.31
C VAL A 105 -5.15 7.74 1.90
N LEU A 106 -6.02 7.03 2.63
CA LEU A 106 -5.69 5.74 3.20
C LEU A 106 -5.43 4.68 2.11
N ALA A 107 -6.28 4.65 1.07
CA ALA A 107 -6.09 3.76 -0.07
C ALA A 107 -4.79 4.06 -0.82
N THR A 108 -4.57 5.34 -1.17
CA THR A 108 -3.34 5.79 -1.85
C THR A 108 -2.09 5.50 -1.03
N SER A 109 -2.16 5.56 0.30
CA SER A 109 -1.03 5.21 1.17
C SER A 109 -0.69 3.72 1.11
N ILE A 110 -1.70 2.84 1.09
CA ILE A 110 -1.48 1.39 0.92
C ILE A 110 -0.81 1.11 -0.43
N GLU A 111 -1.34 1.69 -1.51
CA GLU A 111 -0.75 1.57 -2.85
C GLU A 111 0.69 2.07 -2.84
N ALA A 112 0.94 3.26 -2.28
CA ALA A 112 2.27 3.84 -2.23
C ALA A 112 3.28 2.99 -1.46
N ILE A 113 2.86 2.35 -0.36
CA ILE A 113 3.70 1.41 0.40
C ILE A 113 4.10 0.22 -0.49
N LEU A 114 3.14 -0.36 -1.22
CA LEU A 114 3.43 -1.46 -2.14
C LEU A 114 4.37 -1.00 -3.28
N GLY A 115 4.18 0.22 -3.80
CA GLY A 115 5.07 0.82 -4.80
C GLY A 115 6.48 1.06 -4.27
N ALA A 116 6.61 1.53 -3.03
CA ALA A 116 7.88 1.75 -2.36
C ALA A 116 8.64 0.44 -2.14
N VAL A 117 7.96 -0.58 -1.61
CA VAL A 117 8.52 -1.94 -1.41
C VAL A 117 8.95 -2.53 -2.74
N TRP A 118 8.12 -2.42 -3.77
CA TRP A 118 8.46 -2.91 -5.11
C TRP A 118 9.76 -2.30 -5.65
N LEU A 119 9.96 -0.99 -5.48
CA LEU A 119 11.17 -0.32 -5.94
C LEU A 119 12.38 -0.63 -5.07
N ASP A 120 12.22 -0.62 -3.74
CA ASP A 120 13.29 -0.88 -2.77
C ASP A 120 13.81 -2.33 -2.84
N ALA A 121 12.90 -3.27 -3.08
CA ALA A 121 13.19 -4.69 -3.23
C ALA A 121 13.68 -5.05 -4.64
N THR A 122 13.98 -4.08 -5.50
CA THR A 122 14.41 -4.30 -6.90
C THR A 122 13.46 -5.21 -7.67
N GLN A 123 12.16 -4.93 -7.57
CA GLN A 123 11.09 -5.63 -8.30
C GLN A 123 10.90 -7.09 -7.87
N ASN A 124 11.16 -7.39 -6.60
CA ASN A 124 10.98 -8.72 -6.03
C ASN A 124 9.52 -8.98 -5.65
N ILE A 125 8.90 -9.93 -6.36
CA ILE A 125 7.52 -10.36 -6.15
C ILE A 125 7.30 -10.86 -4.71
N SER A 126 8.19 -11.72 -4.20
CA SER A 126 7.99 -12.37 -2.89
C SER A 126 8.00 -11.38 -1.72
N GLU A 127 8.78 -10.30 -1.82
CA GLU A 127 8.78 -9.24 -0.80
C GLU A 127 7.46 -8.47 -0.80
N VAL A 128 6.94 -8.13 -1.98
CA VAL A 128 5.62 -7.49 -2.11
C VAL A 128 4.51 -8.39 -1.58
N GLN A 129 4.55 -9.69 -1.92
CA GLN A 129 3.56 -10.65 -1.43
C GLN A 129 3.60 -10.77 0.10
N SER A 130 4.79 -10.85 0.70
CA SER A 130 4.95 -10.85 2.16
C SER A 130 4.36 -9.60 2.82
N VAL A 131 4.51 -8.43 2.20
CA VAL A 131 3.88 -7.20 2.69
C VAL A 131 2.36 -7.23 2.52
N MET A 132 1.85 -7.67 1.37
CA MET A 132 0.42 -7.83 1.15
C MET A 132 -0.23 -8.78 2.18
N ASP A 133 0.47 -9.86 2.57
CA ASP A 133 0.03 -10.78 3.63
C ASP A 133 -0.10 -10.06 4.97
N LYS A 134 0.92 -9.25 5.34
CA LYS A 134 0.91 -8.46 6.58
C LYS A 134 -0.20 -7.41 6.59
N LEU A 135 -0.48 -6.82 5.43
CA LEU A 135 -1.56 -5.85 5.24
C LEU A 135 -2.94 -6.50 5.09
N GLN A 136 -3.03 -7.84 5.07
CA GLN A 136 -4.26 -8.61 4.86
C GLN A 136 -4.95 -8.28 3.53
N ILE A 137 -4.16 -8.11 2.47
CA ILE A 137 -4.60 -7.80 1.10
C ILE A 137 -4.49 -9.06 0.24
N TYR A 138 -5.15 -10.13 0.67
CA TYR A 138 -5.31 -11.36 -0.10
C TYR A 138 -6.71 -11.94 0.07
N PRO A 139 -7.26 -12.59 -0.97
CA PRO A 139 -8.36 -13.50 -0.79
C PRO A 139 -7.96 -14.63 0.19
N PRO A 140 -8.89 -15.04 1.09
CA PRO A 140 -8.66 -16.11 2.04
C PRO A 140 -8.46 -17.47 1.38
#